data_AF-A0A948WAA9-F1
#
_entry.id   AF-A0A948WAA9-F1
#
_cell.length_a   1.000
_cell.length_b   1.000
_cell.length_c   1.000
_cell.angle_alpha   90.00
_cell.angle_beta   90.00
_cell.angle_gamma   90.00
#
_symmetry.space_group_name_H-M   'P 1'
#
loop_
_entity.id
_entity.type
_entity.pdbx_description
1 polymer ?
#
loop_
_entity_poly.entity_id
_entity_poly.type
_entity_poly.pdbx_seq_one_letter_code
_entity_poly.pdbx_strand_id
1 'polypeptide(L)'
;MLRYPQAVKLDAVGPGGMLRVVGNARQGGVAAWVDQAFLNPLPEGFVETLRRAENRRKEVDALIARKEIAIGMTTEEVTRSLGKPQKRSSRSGREGTSQVFEYIKYELVPQTVFTPSYAQSITGYRPSPGEKLETVVMRGNYGYGASTIYVKVPVGTVKVSFVNGIVESIERSEGTLAGSHAGVVVPPIEVGW
;
A
#
# COMPACT_ATOMS: atom_id res chain seq x y z
N MET A 1 -17.18 -15.00 -29.75
CA MET A 1 -16.55 -14.59 -31.02
C MET A 1 -16.17 -13.11 -30.93
N LEU A 2 -14.87 -12.80 -31.09
CA LEU A 2 -14.35 -11.42 -31.14
C LEU A 2 -14.93 -10.70 -32.37
N ARG A 3 -15.23 -9.39 -32.30
CA ARG A 3 -15.64 -8.63 -33.49
C ARG A 3 -14.47 -8.56 -34.47
N TYR A 4 -14.71 -8.89 -35.73
CA TYR A 4 -13.71 -8.78 -36.80
C TYR A 4 -14.18 -7.71 -37.79
N PRO A 5 -13.28 -6.83 -38.30
CA PRO A 5 -11.91 -6.59 -37.86
C PRO A 5 -11.85 -5.69 -36.61
N GLN A 6 -10.90 -5.93 -35.70
CA GLN A 6 -10.62 -5.03 -34.56
C GLN A 6 -9.13 -5.03 -34.22
N ALA A 7 -8.61 -3.89 -33.75
CA ALA A 7 -7.30 -3.83 -33.13
C ALA A 7 -7.35 -4.56 -31.78
N VAL A 8 -6.39 -5.45 -31.55
CA VAL A 8 -6.28 -6.24 -30.32
C VAL A 8 -4.96 -5.93 -29.62
N LYS A 9 -4.98 -5.89 -28.29
CA LYS A 9 -3.78 -5.64 -27.49
C LYS A 9 -3.10 -6.97 -27.15
N LEU A 10 -1.78 -7.03 -27.35
CA LEU A 10 -0.95 -8.13 -26.88
C LEU A 10 -0.42 -7.79 -25.49
N ASP A 11 -0.65 -8.68 -24.52
CA ASP A 11 -0.46 -8.37 -23.10
C ASP A 11 0.63 -9.21 -22.43
N ALA A 12 0.85 -10.46 -22.89
CA ALA A 12 1.83 -11.38 -22.29
C ALA A 12 2.27 -12.50 -23.26
N VAL A 13 3.38 -13.16 -22.94
CA VAL A 13 3.87 -14.37 -23.62
C VAL A 13 3.78 -15.56 -22.68
N GLY A 14 3.11 -16.62 -23.13
CA GLY A 14 2.91 -17.86 -22.40
C GLY A 14 3.95 -18.93 -22.71
N PRO A 15 3.88 -20.08 -22.00
CA PRO A 15 4.70 -21.25 -22.31
C PRO A 15 4.46 -21.69 -23.76
N GLY A 16 5.53 -22.00 -24.50
CA GLY A 16 5.44 -22.41 -25.90
C GLY A 16 5.28 -21.27 -26.92
N GLY A 17 5.41 -20.00 -26.51
CA GLY A 17 5.38 -18.86 -27.44
C GLY A 17 3.99 -18.34 -27.79
N MET A 18 2.94 -18.87 -27.13
CA MET A 18 1.58 -18.35 -27.27
C MET A 18 1.49 -16.91 -26.73
N LEU A 19 0.71 -16.08 -27.41
CA LEU A 19 0.52 -14.68 -27.04
C LEU A 19 -0.85 -14.49 -26.41
N ARG A 20 -0.89 -13.76 -25.29
CA ARG A 20 -2.15 -13.36 -24.66
C ARG A 20 -2.70 -12.16 -25.41
N VAL A 21 -3.83 -12.37 -26.08
CA VAL A 21 -4.55 -11.36 -26.85
C VAL A 21 -5.73 -10.87 -26.04
N VAL A 22 -5.86 -9.56 -25.85
CA VAL A 22 -7.00 -8.90 -25.21
C VAL A 22 -7.73 -8.07 -26.27
N GLY A 23 -9.02 -8.33 -26.45
CA GLY A 23 -9.87 -7.63 -27.41
C GLY A 23 -11.31 -7.51 -26.92
N ASN A 24 -12.18 -6.89 -27.72
CA ASN A 24 -13.60 -6.73 -27.38
C ASN A 24 -14.48 -7.72 -28.16
N ALA A 25 -15.26 -8.52 -27.44
CA ALA A 25 -16.32 -9.34 -28.00
C ALA A 25 -17.67 -8.64 -27.89
N ARG A 26 -18.71 -9.24 -28.48
CA ARG A 26 -20.10 -8.73 -28.37
C ARG A 26 -20.61 -8.64 -26.92
N GLN A 27 -20.00 -9.38 -26.00
CA GLN A 27 -20.40 -9.49 -24.58
C GLN A 27 -19.46 -8.73 -23.63
N GLY A 28 -18.47 -8.01 -24.15
CA GLY A 28 -17.45 -7.31 -23.35
C GLY A 28 -16.01 -7.71 -23.71
N GLY A 29 -15.04 -7.26 -22.93
CA GLY A 29 -13.62 -7.59 -23.11
C GLY A 29 -13.34 -9.08 -22.93
N VAL A 30 -12.63 -9.68 -23.88
CA VAL A 30 -12.23 -11.09 -23.87
C VAL A 30 -10.73 -11.19 -23.98
N ALA A 31 -10.12 -12.03 -23.13
CA ALA A 31 -8.71 -12.39 -23.20
C ALA A 31 -8.58 -13.86 -23.60
N ALA A 32 -7.73 -14.16 -24.57
CA ALA A 32 -7.46 -15.51 -25.04
C ALA A 32 -5.97 -15.72 -25.33
N TRP A 33 -5.53 -16.97 -25.27
CA TRP A 33 -4.21 -17.39 -25.73
C TRP A 33 -4.29 -17.75 -27.21
N VAL A 34 -3.44 -17.16 -28.03
CA VAL A 34 -3.44 -17.33 -29.48
C VAL A 34 -2.02 -17.62 -29.95
N ASP A 35 -1.89 -18.55 -30.89
CA ASP A 35 -0.61 -18.82 -31.56
C ASP A 35 -0.23 -17.65 -32.45
N GLN A 36 1.07 -17.32 -32.52
CA GLN A 36 1.59 -16.27 -33.38
C GLN A 36 1.21 -16.47 -34.86
N ALA A 37 1.04 -17.71 -35.30
CA ALA A 37 0.63 -18.04 -36.67
C ALA A 37 -0.77 -17.50 -37.04
N PHE A 38 -1.64 -17.24 -36.06
CA PHE A 38 -2.98 -16.68 -36.29
C PHE A 38 -3.04 -15.16 -36.21
N LEU A 39 -1.90 -14.50 -35.99
CA LEU A 39 -1.80 -13.04 -35.95
C LEU A 39 -1.21 -12.50 -37.25
N ASN A 40 -1.48 -11.23 -37.52
CA ASN A 40 -0.74 -10.52 -38.56
C ASN A 40 0.77 -10.52 -38.23
N PRO A 41 1.65 -10.46 -39.24
CA PRO A 41 3.09 -10.41 -39.02
C PRO A 41 3.45 -9.33 -38.00
N LEU A 42 4.03 -9.76 -36.87
CA LEU A 42 4.43 -8.87 -35.80
C LEU A 42 5.70 -8.10 -36.19
N PRO A 43 5.89 -6.87 -35.68
CA PRO A 43 7.15 -6.17 -35.84
C PRO A 43 8.33 -6.99 -35.33
N GLU A 44 9.49 -6.82 -35.98
CA GLU A 44 10.71 -7.51 -35.58
C GLU A 44 11.07 -7.18 -34.12
N GLY A 45 11.45 -8.19 -33.34
CA GLY A 45 11.81 -8.03 -31.92
C GLY A 45 10.64 -7.78 -30.96
N PHE A 46 9.39 -7.66 -31.44
CA PHE A 46 8.23 -7.38 -30.58
C PHE A 46 8.00 -8.46 -29.51
N VAL A 47 8.20 -9.74 -29.85
CA VAL A 47 8.06 -10.85 -28.91
C VAL A 47 9.12 -10.78 -27.80
N GLU A 48 10.34 -10.34 -28.11
CA GLU A 48 11.39 -10.17 -27.10
C GLU A 48 11.07 -9.02 -26.15
N THR A 49 10.55 -7.91 -26.65
CA THR A 49 10.04 -6.80 -25.83
C THR A 49 8.93 -7.25 -24.89
N LEU A 50 7.98 -8.05 -25.39
CA LEU A 50 6.92 -8.66 -24.58
C LEU A 50 7.47 -9.60 -23.50
N ARG A 51 8.46 -10.44 -23.82
CA ARG A 51 9.12 -11.31 -22.84
C ARG A 51 9.80 -10.50 -21.73
N ARG A 52 10.51 -9.43 -22.10
CA ARG A 52 11.14 -8.52 -21.12
C ARG A 52 10.10 -7.86 -20.22
N ALA A 53 8.99 -7.37 -20.78
CA ALA A 53 7.90 -6.79 -20.03
C ALA A 53 7.27 -7.79 -19.05
N GLU A 54 7.08 -9.04 -19.47
CA GLU A 54 6.56 -10.11 -18.61
C GLU A 54 7.53 -10.48 -17.48
N ASN A 55 8.82 -10.57 -17.77
CA ASN A 55 9.84 -10.84 -16.74
C ASN A 55 9.88 -9.70 -15.70
N ARG A 56 9.87 -8.45 -16.15
CA ARG A 56 9.75 -7.28 -15.25
C ARG A 56 8.50 -7.40 -14.37
N ARG A 57 7.34 -7.74 -14.96
CA ARG A 57 6.07 -7.86 -14.21
C ARG A 57 6.20 -8.86 -13.06
N LYS A 58 6.81 -10.02 -13.31
CA LYS A 58 7.05 -11.06 -12.29
C LYS A 58 7.98 -10.59 -11.18
N GLU A 59 9.05 -9.87 -11.54
CA GLU A 59 9.97 -9.28 -10.56
C GLU A 59 9.26 -8.25 -9.66
N VAL A 60 8.49 -7.34 -10.26
CA VAL A 60 7.69 -6.34 -9.54
C VAL A 60 6.64 -7.00 -8.65
N ASP A 61 5.92 -7.99 -9.15
CA ASP A 61 4.90 -8.69 -8.36
C ASP A 61 5.51 -9.42 -7.16
N ALA A 62 6.71 -9.98 -7.32
CA ALA A 62 7.47 -10.58 -6.22
C ALA A 62 7.87 -9.55 -5.15
N LEU A 63 8.25 -8.33 -5.53
CA LEU A 63 8.54 -7.23 -4.60
C LEU A 63 7.28 -6.75 -3.87
N ILE A 64 6.17 -6.59 -4.59
CA ILE A 64 4.88 -6.19 -4.03
C ILE A 64 4.41 -7.22 -2.99
N ALA A 65 4.53 -8.51 -3.28
CA ALA A 65 4.19 -9.58 -2.34
C ALA A 65 4.99 -9.50 -1.03
N ARG A 66 6.24 -9.04 -1.11
CA ARG A 66 7.14 -8.83 0.04
C ARG A 66 6.97 -7.47 0.71
N LYS A 67 6.11 -6.60 0.18
CA LYS A 67 5.95 -5.19 0.59
C LYS A 67 7.25 -4.38 0.49
N GLU A 68 8.05 -4.70 -0.52
CA GLU A 68 9.31 -4.04 -0.82
C GLU A 68 9.14 -3.06 -1.99
N ILE A 69 10.09 -2.15 -2.11
CA ILE A 69 10.14 -1.16 -3.20
C ILE A 69 11.55 -1.10 -3.78
N ALA A 70 11.59 -0.85 -5.09
CA ALA A 70 12.80 -0.81 -5.90
C ALA A 70 12.81 0.43 -6.81
N ILE A 71 14.01 0.85 -7.20
CA ILE A 71 14.22 1.86 -8.24
C ILE A 71 13.65 1.32 -9.56
N GLY A 72 13.00 2.17 -10.36
CA GLY A 72 12.35 1.77 -11.61
C GLY A 72 10.91 1.24 -11.47
N MET A 73 10.37 1.12 -10.25
CA MET A 73 8.94 0.88 -10.06
C MET A 73 8.11 2.12 -10.40
N THR A 74 6.82 1.94 -10.75
CA THR A 74 5.90 3.07 -10.96
C THR A 74 5.25 3.54 -9.67
N THR A 75 4.65 4.73 -9.70
CA THR A 75 3.82 5.26 -8.61
C THR A 75 2.71 4.30 -8.19
N GLU A 76 2.07 3.62 -9.13
CA GLU A 76 0.98 2.67 -8.89
C GLU A 76 1.50 1.38 -8.26
N GLU A 77 2.64 0.88 -8.73
CA GLU A 77 3.27 -0.32 -8.19
C GLU A 77 3.74 -0.09 -6.74
N VAL A 78 4.36 1.06 -6.46
CA VAL A 78 4.75 1.46 -5.10
C VAL A 78 3.52 1.58 -4.19
N THR A 79 2.45 2.20 -4.68
CA THR A 79 1.19 2.33 -3.93
C THR A 79 0.55 0.95 -3.70
N ARG A 80 0.69 0.00 -4.63
CA ARG A 80 0.22 -1.38 -4.45
C ARG A 80 1.05 -2.14 -3.41
N SER A 81 2.35 -1.86 -3.32
CA SER A 81 3.27 -2.48 -2.35
C SER A 81 3.08 -1.93 -0.93
N LEU A 82 3.17 -0.60 -0.75
CA LEU A 82 3.19 0.06 0.56
C LEU A 82 1.85 0.68 0.99
N GLY A 83 0.88 0.74 0.07
CA GLY A 83 -0.38 1.43 0.29
C GLY A 83 -0.30 2.94 0.05
N LYS A 84 -1.24 3.68 0.66
CA LYS A 84 -1.32 5.14 0.51
C LYS A 84 -0.22 5.82 1.33
N PRO A 85 0.51 6.79 0.75
CA PRO A 85 1.50 7.56 1.50
C PRO A 85 0.83 8.49 2.51
N GLN A 86 1.52 8.80 3.60
CA GLN A 86 1.06 9.76 4.61
C GLN A 86 1.22 11.20 4.11
N LYS A 87 2.29 11.48 3.35
CA LYS A 87 2.48 12.78 2.69
C LYS A 87 2.86 12.58 1.24
N ARG A 88 2.36 13.49 0.39
CA ARG A 88 2.64 13.54 -1.03
C ARG A 88 2.91 14.99 -1.44
N SER A 89 4.03 15.22 -2.10
CA SER A 89 4.29 16.47 -2.81
C SER A 89 4.54 16.18 -4.29
N SER A 90 4.14 17.12 -5.14
CA SER A 90 4.34 17.06 -6.59
C SER A 90 4.82 18.42 -7.07
N ARG A 91 5.79 18.43 -7.98
CA ARG A 91 6.31 19.62 -8.64
C ARG A 91 6.46 19.31 -10.12
N SER A 92 5.87 20.16 -10.96
CA SER A 92 6.07 20.11 -12.41
C SER A 92 7.12 21.13 -12.81
N GLY A 93 8.16 20.70 -13.53
CA GLY A 93 9.24 21.55 -14.03
C GLY A 93 9.47 21.37 -15.53
N ARG A 94 10.52 21.99 -16.07
CA ARG A 94 10.90 21.85 -17.49
C ARG A 94 11.34 20.42 -17.86
N GLU A 95 11.93 19.68 -16.92
CA GLU A 95 12.46 18.33 -17.13
C GLU A 95 11.43 17.20 -16.88
N GLY A 96 10.22 17.57 -16.45
CA GLY A 96 9.14 16.61 -16.21
C GLY A 96 8.43 16.82 -14.87
N THR A 97 7.71 15.80 -14.43
CA THR A 97 6.99 15.81 -13.15
C THR A 97 7.79 15.06 -12.10
N SER A 98 8.19 15.78 -11.05
CA SER A 98 8.83 15.19 -9.87
C SER A 98 7.81 15.02 -8.75
N GLN A 99 7.78 13.86 -8.13
CA GLN A 99 6.88 13.57 -6.99
C GLN A 99 7.67 13.00 -5.83
N VAL A 100 7.27 13.30 -4.60
CA VAL A 100 7.88 12.74 -3.39
C VAL A 100 6.79 12.20 -2.49
N PHE A 101 6.88 10.91 -2.17
CA PHE A 101 5.97 10.21 -1.27
C PHE A 101 6.70 9.88 0.03
N GLU A 102 6.09 10.20 1.16
CA GLU A 102 6.62 9.89 2.49
C GLU A 102 5.70 8.89 3.18
N TYR A 103 6.29 7.77 3.57
CA TYR A 103 5.66 6.68 4.29
C TYR A 103 6.20 6.65 5.72
N ILE A 104 5.32 6.71 6.72
CA ILE A 104 5.70 6.76 8.13
C ILE A 104 5.11 5.54 8.83
N LYS A 105 5.98 4.73 9.42
CA LYS A 105 5.61 3.60 10.28
C LYS A 105 5.43 4.12 11.71
N TYR A 106 4.28 3.79 12.31
CA TYR A 106 3.97 4.14 13.69
C TYR A 106 3.90 2.87 14.55
N GLU A 107 4.34 2.99 15.80
CA GLU A 107 4.09 2.00 16.85
C GLU A 107 3.27 2.64 17.98
N LEU A 108 2.46 1.81 18.63
CA LEU A 108 1.65 2.23 19.77
C LEU A 108 2.41 1.95 21.05
N VAL A 109 2.87 3.01 21.70
CA VAL A 109 3.60 2.91 22.96
C VAL A 109 2.62 3.13 24.12
N PRO A 110 2.48 2.16 25.05
CA PRO A 110 1.63 2.34 26.22
C PRO A 110 2.26 3.38 27.16
N GLN A 111 1.48 4.37 27.57
CA GLN A 111 1.83 5.35 28.58
C GLN A 111 0.80 5.32 29.70
N THR A 112 1.28 5.30 30.93
CA THR A 112 0.41 5.36 32.12
C THR A 112 0.18 6.81 32.48
N VAL A 113 -1.08 7.22 32.53
CA VAL A 113 -1.50 8.56 32.94
C VAL A 113 -2.27 8.47 34.25
N PHE A 114 -1.89 9.32 35.20
CA PHE A 114 -2.54 9.45 36.51
C PHE A 114 -3.51 10.62 36.47
N THR A 115 -4.81 10.33 36.51
CA THR A 115 -5.86 11.36 36.57
C THR A 115 -6.38 11.49 38.00
N PRO A 116 -6.56 12.72 38.51
CA PRO A 116 -7.25 12.91 39.79
C PRO A 116 -8.66 12.32 39.70
N SER A 117 -9.00 11.45 40.62
CA SER A 117 -10.32 10.83 40.71
C SER A 117 -10.93 11.10 42.09
N TYR A 118 -12.23 11.38 42.10
CA TYR A 118 -13.01 11.52 43.32
C TYR A 118 -14.10 10.46 43.33
N ALA A 119 -14.01 9.51 44.26
CA ALA A 119 -15.00 8.46 44.44
C ALA A 119 -15.92 8.80 45.61
N GLN A 120 -17.18 9.15 45.33
CA GLN A 120 -18.20 9.33 46.35
C GLN A 120 -19.07 8.07 46.43
N SER A 121 -19.03 7.36 47.55
CA SER A 121 -19.95 6.25 47.83
C SER A 121 -21.16 6.77 48.59
N ILE A 122 -22.35 6.60 48.02
CA ILE A 122 -23.62 6.80 48.72
C ILE A 122 -24.08 5.42 49.19
N THR A 123 -23.99 5.18 50.49
CA THR A 123 -24.48 3.93 51.09
C THR A 123 -25.72 4.26 51.90
N GLY A 124 -26.88 3.73 51.49
CA GLY A 124 -28.07 3.73 52.33
C GLY A 124 -27.91 2.67 53.41
N TYR A 125 -27.80 3.06 54.67
CA TYR A 125 -27.73 2.12 55.79
C TYR A 125 -29.11 2.06 56.47
N ARG A 126 -29.52 0.84 56.87
CA ARG A 126 -30.76 0.60 57.64
C ARG A 126 -30.38 0.05 59.01
N PRO A 127 -30.36 0.88 60.07
CA PRO A 127 -29.88 0.46 61.39
C PRO A 127 -30.77 -0.61 62.03
N SER A 128 -32.08 -0.64 61.76
CA SER A 128 -33.02 -1.64 62.28
C SER A 128 -34.15 -2.01 61.29
N PRO A 129 -34.70 -3.24 61.32
CA PRO A 129 -35.86 -3.63 60.52
C PRO A 129 -37.12 -2.88 60.98
N GLY A 130 -37.46 -1.79 60.28
CA GLY A 130 -38.64 -0.96 60.59
C GLY A 130 -38.40 0.54 60.40
N GLU A 131 -37.14 0.97 60.44
CA GLU A 131 -36.78 2.39 60.29
C GLU A 131 -36.60 2.78 58.82
N LYS A 132 -36.73 4.09 58.54
CA LYS A 132 -36.50 4.66 57.21
C LYS A 132 -35.01 4.59 56.87
N LEU A 133 -34.69 4.35 55.60
CA LEU A 133 -33.32 4.34 55.11
C LEU A 133 -32.69 5.72 55.33
N GLU A 134 -31.55 5.76 56.00
CA GLU A 134 -30.76 6.99 56.14
C GLU A 134 -29.69 7.01 55.05
N THR A 135 -29.66 8.10 54.28
CA THR A 135 -28.67 8.31 53.23
C THR A 135 -27.40 8.87 53.86
N VAL A 136 -26.38 8.03 54.03
CA VAL A 136 -25.06 8.48 54.49
C VAL A 136 -24.21 8.84 53.28
N VAL A 137 -23.87 10.11 53.15
CA VAL A 137 -22.90 10.60 52.16
C VAL A 137 -21.51 10.58 52.80
N MET A 138 -20.70 9.57 52.48
CA MET A 138 -19.28 9.60 52.84
C MET A 138 -18.52 10.47 51.83
N ARG A 139 -17.78 11.46 52.31
CA ARG A 139 -16.88 12.25 51.45
C ARG A 139 -15.75 11.34 50.97
N GLY A 140 -15.53 11.34 49.65
CA GLY A 140 -14.54 10.50 49.00
C GLY A 140 -13.11 10.87 49.33
N ASN A 141 -12.20 9.90 49.22
CA ASN A 141 -10.76 10.15 49.23
C ASN A 141 -10.31 10.74 47.89
N TYR A 142 -9.40 11.71 47.93
CA TYR A 142 -8.65 12.14 46.74
C TYR A 142 -7.63 11.06 46.40
N GLY A 143 -7.71 10.50 45.20
CA GLY A 143 -6.77 9.50 44.70
C GLY A 143 -6.46 9.70 43.23
N TYR A 144 -5.38 9.08 42.74
CA TYR A 144 -5.04 9.06 41.33
C TYR A 144 -5.51 7.75 40.71
N GLY A 145 -6.39 7.83 39.70
CA GLY A 145 -6.70 6.70 38.84
C GLY A 145 -5.59 6.53 37.81
N ALA A 146 -5.00 5.34 37.73
CA ALA A 146 -4.08 5.00 36.65
C ALA A 146 -4.87 4.51 35.44
N SER A 147 -4.60 5.09 34.27
CA SER A 147 -5.14 4.62 32.99
C SER A 147 -4.02 4.47 31.97
N THR A 148 -4.11 3.44 31.13
CA THR A 148 -3.13 3.22 30.06
C THR A 148 -3.67 3.80 28.76
N ILE A 149 -2.97 4.80 28.22
CA ILE A 149 -3.22 5.34 26.88
C ILE A 149 -2.17 4.80 25.91
N TYR A 150 -2.53 4.62 24.65
CA TYR A 150 -1.61 4.20 23.60
C TYR A 150 -1.27 5.39 22.71
N VAL A 151 -0.01 5.82 22.73
CA VAL A 151 0.47 6.96 21.95
C VAL A 151 1.10 6.45 20.66
N LYS A 152 0.69 7.01 19.52
CA LYS A 152 1.28 6.73 18.20
C LYS A 152 2.61 7.44 18.08
N VAL A 153 3.71 6.70 18.04
CA VAL A 153 5.07 7.22 17.90
C VAL A 153 5.64 6.79 16.54
N PRO A 154 6.21 7.70 15.73
CA PRO A 154 6.86 7.33 14.48
C PRO A 154 8.16 6.57 14.78
N VAL A 155 8.30 5.37 14.22
CA VAL A 155 9.46 4.48 14.43
C VAL A 155 10.30 4.27 13.17
N GLY A 156 9.85 4.78 12.03
CA GLY A 156 10.60 4.73 10.79
C GLY A 156 9.88 5.46 9.68
N THR A 157 10.66 6.03 8.76
CA THR A 157 10.16 6.79 7.60
C THR A 157 10.84 6.28 6.35
N VAL A 158 10.07 6.11 5.28
CA VAL A 158 10.56 5.80 3.93
C VAL A 158 10.10 6.91 3.00
N LYS A 159 11.05 7.59 2.37
CA LYS A 159 10.79 8.65 1.41
C LYS A 159 11.19 8.17 0.02
N VAL A 160 10.25 8.23 -0.90
CA VAL A 160 10.40 7.76 -2.28
C VAL A 160 10.25 8.95 -3.21
N SER A 161 11.27 9.19 -4.03
CA SER A 161 11.26 10.26 -5.04
C SER A 161 11.03 9.64 -6.41
N PHE A 162 10.18 10.29 -7.19
CA PHE A 162 9.78 9.87 -8.52
C PHE A 162 10.09 10.97 -9.52
N VAL A 163 10.51 10.54 -10.71
CA VAL A 163 10.62 11.38 -11.91
C VAL A 163 9.79 10.73 -13.00
N ASN A 164 8.86 11.49 -13.59
CA ASN A 164 7.95 11.02 -14.62
C ASN A 164 7.17 9.74 -14.24
N GLY A 165 6.79 9.64 -12.96
CA GLY A 165 6.03 8.51 -12.43
C GLY A 165 6.86 7.26 -12.11
N ILE A 166 8.18 7.31 -12.25
CA ILE A 166 9.11 6.20 -11.99
C ILE A 166 9.97 6.52 -10.77
N VAL A 167 10.18 5.53 -9.89
CA VAL A 167 11.05 5.67 -8.72
C VAL A 167 12.48 5.92 -9.15
N GLU A 168 13.04 7.03 -8.69
CA GLU A 168 14.43 7.42 -8.91
C GLU A 168 15.26 7.19 -7.65
N SER A 169 14.77 7.60 -6.48
CA SER A 169 15.50 7.49 -5.21
C SER A 169 14.61 7.01 -4.06
N ILE A 170 15.24 6.29 -3.13
CA ILE A 170 14.60 5.75 -1.93
C ILE A 170 15.48 6.06 -0.72
N GLU A 171 14.99 6.90 0.18
CA GLU A 171 15.61 7.24 1.45
C GLU A 171 14.86 6.54 2.59
N ARG A 172 15.58 5.89 3.51
CA ARG A 172 14.98 5.21 4.68
C ARG A 172 15.61 5.75 5.95
N SER A 173 14.81 6.04 6.98
CA SER A 173 15.32 6.40 8.30
C SER A 173 15.61 5.14 9.13
N GLU A 174 16.51 5.31 10.10
CA GLU A 174 16.83 4.30 11.12
C GLU A 174 15.55 3.82 11.83
N GLY A 175 15.42 2.51 12.06
CA GLY A 175 14.22 1.86 12.61
C GLY A 175 13.31 1.15 11.59
N THR A 176 13.60 1.24 10.29
CA THR A 176 12.85 0.51 9.24
C THR A 176 13.34 -0.95 9.14
N LEU A 177 12.83 -1.86 9.97
CA LEU A 177 13.08 -3.31 9.84
C LEU A 177 12.33 -3.90 8.63
N ALA A 178 13.05 -4.09 7.51
CA ALA A 178 13.02 -5.25 6.60
C ALA A 178 13.62 -4.89 5.22
N GLY A 179 14.60 -5.68 4.75
CA GLY A 179 15.07 -5.69 3.36
C GLY A 179 16.09 -4.60 3.00
N SER A 180 17.35 -4.78 3.42
CA SER A 180 18.50 -3.93 3.05
C SER A 180 18.95 -4.12 1.58
N HIS A 181 18.03 -4.11 0.63
CA HIS A 181 18.36 -4.14 -0.78
C HIS A 181 17.59 -3.03 -1.50
N ALA A 182 18.31 -1.97 -1.87
CA ALA A 182 17.85 -1.09 -2.93
C ALA A 182 17.86 -1.91 -4.23
N GLY A 183 16.79 -2.67 -4.46
CA GLY A 183 16.58 -3.37 -5.71
C GLY A 183 16.46 -2.35 -6.83
N VAL A 184 17.01 -2.66 -7.99
CA VAL A 184 16.79 -1.92 -9.22
C VAL A 184 16.01 -2.85 -10.14
N VAL A 185 14.89 -2.36 -10.65
CA VAL A 185 14.06 -3.06 -11.62
C VAL A 185 14.06 -2.26 -12.91
N VAL A 186 14.11 -2.95 -14.05
CA VAL A 186 14.04 -2.33 -15.38
C VAL A 186 12.75 -1.51 -15.47
N PRO A 187 12.75 -0.20 -15.80
CA PRO A 187 11.54 0.62 -15.90
C PRO A 187 10.44 0.03 -16.81
N PRO A 188 9.17 0.49 -16.68
CA PRO A 188 8.07 0.03 -17.54
C PRO A 188 8.43 0.13 -19.02
N ILE A 189 8.21 -0.98 -19.73
CA ILE A 189 8.40 -1.05 -21.18
C ILE A 189 7.03 -0.80 -21.82
N GLU A 190 6.93 0.24 -22.64
CA GLU A 190 5.71 0.47 -23.41
C GLU A 190 5.60 -0.58 -24.52
N VAL A 191 4.58 -1.43 -24.41
CA VAL A 191 4.28 -2.45 -25.42
C VAL A 191 3.04 -2.01 -26.20
N GLY A 192 3.27 -1.29 -27.29
CA GLY A 192 2.26 -0.90 -28.27
C GLY A 192 2.77 -1.14 -29.69
N TRP A 193 1.88 -1.54 -30.58
CA TRP A 193 2.11 -1.60 -32.02
C TRP A 193 0.80 -1.30 -32.76
#